data_AF-A0A6G2VZX9-F1
#
_entry.id   AF-A0A6G2VZX9-F1
#
_cell.length_a   1.000
_cell.length_b   1.000
_cell.length_c   1.000
_cell.angle_alpha   90.00
_cell.angle_beta   90.00
_cell.angle_gamma   90.00
#
_symmetry.space_group_name_H-M   'P 1'
#
loop_
_entity.id
_entity.type
_entity.pdbx_description
1 polymer ?
#
loop_
_entity_poly.entity_id
_entity_poly.type
_entity_poly.pdbx_seq_one_letter_code
_entity_poly.pdbx_strand_id
1 'polypeptide(L)'
;MNAPHPPKVAGIDPTLSTPAHTVAPAPPAPGTGPVPDTASVPAPGTPAPGALLQDRLAGWVSDLTTLHELTERLSRTSALDPALHEMLRAGAALVGARRGLVALEPADGLGPRSTLGLGLGR
;
A
#
# COMPACT_ATOMS: atom_id res chain seq x y z
N MET A 1 -35.60 20.16 21.58
CA MET A 1 -34.62 20.45 20.51
C MET A 1 -33.52 19.41 20.59
N ASN A 2 -33.65 18.30 19.83
CA ASN A 2 -32.59 17.29 19.69
C ASN A 2 -32.56 16.93 18.20
N ALA A 3 -31.45 17.21 17.53
CA ALA A 3 -31.32 16.96 16.10
C ALA A 3 -31.19 15.45 15.84
N PRO A 4 -31.77 14.91 14.75
CA PRO A 4 -31.56 13.52 14.36
C PRO A 4 -30.11 13.30 13.92
N HIS A 5 -29.47 12.24 14.40
CA HIS A 5 -28.12 11.86 13.98
C HIS A 5 -28.17 11.22 12.58
N PRO A 6 -27.27 11.59 11.65
CA PRO A 6 -27.21 10.94 10.35
C PRO A 6 -26.72 9.48 10.47
N PRO A 7 -27.15 8.58 9.58
CA PRO A 7 -26.78 7.17 9.62
C PRO A 7 -25.28 6.98 9.33
N LYS A 8 -24.68 6.01 10.03
CA LYS A 8 -23.27 5.63 9.91
C LYS A 8 -22.99 5.04 8.53
N VAL A 9 -22.32 5.79 7.65
CA VAL A 9 -21.94 5.34 6.31
C VAL A 9 -20.50 4.82 6.33
N ALA A 10 -20.31 3.68 5.65
CA ALA A 10 -19.08 2.94 5.40
C ALA A 10 -18.60 2.01 6.53
N GLY A 11 -18.95 0.73 6.38
CA GLY A 11 -18.23 -0.38 6.97
C GLY A 11 -16.80 -0.42 6.44
N ILE A 12 -15.90 0.22 7.16
CA ILE A 12 -14.47 -0.04 7.13
C ILE A 12 -14.10 -0.70 8.44
N ASP A 13 -14.40 -1.99 8.54
CA ASP A 13 -13.65 -2.86 9.42
C ASP A 13 -12.58 -3.54 8.56
N PRO A 14 -11.31 -3.08 8.60
CA PRO A 14 -10.24 -3.87 8.03
C PRO A 14 -9.97 -5.02 9.00
N THR A 15 -10.67 -6.14 8.85
CA THR A 15 -10.24 -7.41 9.46
C THR A 15 -9.04 -7.94 8.67
N LEU A 16 -7.90 -7.25 8.80
CA LEU A 16 -6.63 -7.83 8.42
C LEU A 16 -6.35 -8.97 9.40
N SER A 17 -6.53 -10.20 8.93
CA SER A 17 -6.05 -11.39 9.65
C SER A 17 -4.56 -11.21 9.91
N THR A 18 -4.16 -11.17 11.18
CA THR A 18 -2.76 -11.21 11.56
C THR A 18 -2.16 -12.56 11.13
N PRO A 19 -0.96 -12.60 10.52
CA PRO A 19 -0.27 -13.85 10.28
C PRO A 19 0.01 -14.55 11.63
N ALA A 20 -0.39 -15.81 11.75
CA ALA A 20 -0.09 -16.62 12.93
C ALA A 20 1.40 -16.99 12.94
N HIS A 21 2.21 -16.21 13.66
CA HIS A 21 3.58 -16.63 13.98
C HIS A 21 3.53 -17.65 15.12
N THR A 22 3.50 -18.94 14.78
CA THR A 22 3.73 -20.02 15.75
C THR A 22 5.22 -20.07 16.10
N VAL A 23 5.60 -19.53 17.25
CA VAL A 23 6.79 -19.99 18.00
C VAL A 23 6.44 -19.95 19.49
N ALA A 24 6.54 -21.10 20.15
CA ALA A 24 6.38 -21.22 21.60
C ALA A 24 7.74 -21.05 22.30
N PRO A 25 7.91 -20.09 23.23
CA PRO A 25 9.01 -20.12 24.19
C PRO A 25 8.66 -21.02 25.38
N ALA A 26 9.62 -21.87 25.77
CA ALA A 26 9.55 -22.82 26.87
C ALA A 26 9.30 -22.15 28.25
N PRO A 27 8.71 -22.86 29.24
CA PRO A 27 8.29 -22.27 30.51
C PRO A 27 9.48 -21.92 31.43
N PRO A 28 9.42 -20.80 32.18
CA PRO A 28 10.36 -20.55 33.28
C PRO A 28 9.90 -21.28 34.55
N ALA A 29 10.88 -21.85 35.27
CA ALA A 29 10.67 -22.48 36.57
C ALA A 29 10.23 -21.46 37.65
N PRO A 30 9.45 -21.86 38.68
CA PRO A 30 8.97 -20.95 39.71
C PRO A 30 10.01 -20.72 40.81
N GLY A 31 10.26 -19.45 41.13
CA GLY A 31 11.14 -19.02 42.22
C GLY A 31 10.84 -17.60 42.73
N THR A 32 9.86 -17.52 43.62
CA THR A 32 9.79 -16.70 44.86
C THR A 32 10.10 -15.18 44.83
N GLY A 33 9.07 -14.37 45.16
CA GLY A 33 9.21 -13.10 45.91
C GLY A 33 8.34 -11.93 45.42
N PRO A 34 7.57 -11.23 46.28
CA PRO A 34 6.83 -10.04 45.88
C PRO A 34 7.79 -8.83 45.84
N VAL A 35 7.80 -8.10 44.72
CA VAL A 35 8.61 -6.89 44.50
C VAL A 35 7.65 -5.75 44.13
N PRO A 36 7.79 -4.54 44.69
CA PRO A 36 6.74 -3.52 44.69
C PRO A 36 6.54 -2.88 43.32
N ASP A 37 5.39 -2.22 43.14
CA ASP A 37 4.93 -1.47 41.96
C ASP A 37 6.03 -0.58 41.33
N THR A 38 6.82 -1.17 40.44
CA THR A 38 7.63 -0.41 39.48
C THR A 38 6.74 -0.05 38.30
N ALA A 39 6.52 1.25 38.13
CA ALA A 39 5.97 1.85 36.92
C ALA A 39 6.53 1.14 35.68
N SER A 40 5.63 0.68 34.82
CA SER A 40 5.94 -0.02 33.58
C SER A 40 6.77 0.84 32.64
N VAL A 41 8.09 0.74 32.77
CA VAL A 41 9.03 1.29 31.78
C VAL A 41 8.76 0.58 30.45
N PRO A 42 8.49 1.30 29.35
CA PRO A 42 8.28 0.65 28.06
C PRO A 42 9.55 -0.10 27.68
N ALA A 43 9.41 -1.38 27.32
CA ALA A 43 10.52 -2.22 26.91
C ALA A 43 11.29 -1.58 25.74
N PRO A 44 12.63 -1.60 25.76
CA PRO A 44 13.44 -1.07 24.66
C PRO A 44 13.14 -1.88 23.39
N GLY A 45 12.49 -1.25 22.41
CA GLY A 45 12.18 -1.85 21.12
C GLY A 45 10.73 -1.71 20.67
N THR A 46 9.79 -1.35 21.55
CA THR A 46 8.41 -1.11 21.12
C THR A 46 8.28 0.34 20.65
N PRO A 47 8.06 0.61 19.35
CA PRO A 47 7.86 1.96 18.87
C PRO A 47 6.67 2.58 19.60
N ALA A 48 6.82 3.84 20.04
CA ALA A 48 5.71 4.58 20.60
C ALA A 48 4.55 4.57 19.59
N PRO A 49 3.28 4.47 20.01
CA PRO A 49 2.14 4.40 19.09
C PRO A 49 2.12 5.51 18.03
N GLY A 50 2.60 6.71 18.37
CA GLY A 50 2.74 7.83 17.44
C GLY A 50 3.78 7.62 16.34
N ALA A 51 4.85 6.86 16.60
CA ALA A 51 5.89 6.57 15.62
C ALA A 51 5.38 5.65 14.49
N LEU A 52 4.50 4.70 14.80
CA LEU A 52 3.86 3.84 13.80
C LEU A 52 2.90 4.64 12.89
N LEU A 53 2.16 5.59 13.47
CA LEU A 53 1.32 6.49 12.69
C LEU A 53 2.16 7.39 11.77
N GLN A 54 3.27 7.93 12.28
CA GLN A 54 4.19 8.76 11.49
C GLN A 54 4.83 7.98 10.34
N ASP A 55 5.24 6.74 10.56
CA ASP A 55 5.78 5.86 9.51
C ASP A 55 4.73 5.60 8.41
N ARG A 56 3.49 5.31 8.81
CA ARG A 56 2.39 5.13 7.86
C ARG A 56 2.08 6.40 7.06
N LEU A 57 2.06 7.56 7.73
CA LEU A 57 1.86 8.84 7.06
C LEU A 57 3.01 9.16 6.10
N ALA A 58 4.26 8.89 6.51
CA ALA A 58 5.42 9.04 5.65
C ALA A 58 5.32 8.12 4.41
N GLY A 59 4.86 6.87 4.59
CA GLY A 59 4.56 5.95 3.50
C GLY A 59 3.51 6.51 2.54
N TRP A 60 2.38 7.02 3.05
CA TRP A 60 1.34 7.62 2.21
C TRP A 60 1.81 8.86 1.43
N VAL A 61 2.63 9.70 2.06
CA VAL A 61 3.23 10.85 1.36
C VAL A 61 4.20 10.37 0.27
N SER A 62 4.98 9.31 0.54
CA SER A 62 5.84 8.67 -0.47
C SER A 62 5.03 8.09 -1.64
N ASP A 63 3.87 7.47 -1.37
CA ASP A 63 3.01 6.92 -2.41
C ASP A 63 2.38 8.03 -3.25
N LEU A 64 1.89 9.10 -2.62
CA LEU A 64 1.30 10.25 -3.31
C LEU A 64 2.32 10.99 -4.19
N THR A 65 3.54 11.17 -3.68
CA THR A 65 4.63 11.77 -4.47
C THR A 65 5.01 10.86 -5.65
N THR A 66 5.12 9.54 -5.44
CA THR A 66 5.35 8.58 -6.53
C THR A 66 4.25 8.65 -7.58
N LEU A 67 2.98 8.66 -7.17
CA LEU A 67 1.85 8.75 -8.09
C LEU A 67 1.87 10.06 -8.87
N HIS A 68 2.21 11.17 -8.21
CA HIS A 68 2.32 12.48 -8.85
C HIS A 68 3.39 12.49 -9.94
N GLU A 69 4.60 12.03 -9.63
CA GLU A 69 5.72 11.97 -10.58
C GLU A 69 5.39 11.09 -11.79
N LEU A 70 4.76 9.93 -11.58
CA LEU A 70 4.33 9.05 -12.66
C LEU A 70 3.25 9.70 -13.52
N THR A 71 2.30 10.40 -12.89
CA THR A 71 1.22 11.11 -13.60
C THR A 71 1.79 12.28 -14.41
N GLU A 72 2.76 13.02 -13.88
CA GLU A 72 3.42 14.12 -14.59
C GLU A 72 4.27 13.61 -15.77
N ARG A 73 4.93 12.46 -15.62
CA ARG A 73 5.64 11.83 -16.74
C ARG A 73 4.69 11.37 -17.82
N LEU A 74 3.54 10.80 -17.45
CA LEU A 74 2.51 10.40 -18.40
C LEU A 74 1.91 11.61 -19.13
N SER A 75 1.56 12.68 -18.41
CA SER A 75 0.97 13.89 -19.01
C SER A 75 1.92 14.67 -19.92
N ARG A 76 3.24 14.50 -19.75
CA ARG A 76 4.27 15.06 -20.64
C ARG A 76 4.42 14.31 -21.97
N THR A 77 3.83 13.12 -22.12
CA THR A 77 3.89 12.40 -23.40
C THR A 77 3.05 13.12 -24.46
N SER A 78 3.62 13.32 -25.65
CA SER A 78 2.99 14.07 -26.75
C SER A 78 2.36 13.17 -27.83
N ALA A 79 2.40 11.86 -27.64
CA ALA A 79 1.89 10.87 -28.59
C ALA A 79 1.40 9.61 -27.87
N LEU A 80 0.52 8.87 -28.53
CA LEU A 80 -0.12 7.68 -27.97
C LEU A 80 0.86 6.55 -27.64
N ASP A 81 1.76 6.22 -28.56
CA ASP A 81 2.72 5.13 -28.37
C ASP A 81 3.63 5.31 -27.13
N PRO A 82 4.31 6.46 -26.93
CA PRO A 82 5.07 6.69 -25.71
C PRO A 82 4.19 6.77 -24.46
N ALA A 83 2.95 7.24 -24.57
CA ALA A 83 2.00 7.23 -23.45
C ALA A 83 1.67 5.80 -22.99
N LEU A 84 1.42 4.87 -23.93
CA LEU A 84 1.13 3.48 -23.61
C LEU A 84 2.33 2.75 -23.00
N HIS A 85 3.55 3.02 -23.49
CA HIS A 85 4.78 2.49 -22.90
C HIS A 85 5.00 3.02 -21.47
N GLU A 86 4.82 4.33 -21.26
CA GLU A 86 4.96 4.95 -19.94
C GLU A 86 3.92 4.41 -18.97
N MET A 87 2.65 4.33 -19.38
CA MET A 87 1.58 3.76 -18.56
C MET A 87 1.86 2.32 -18.14
N LEU A 88 2.29 1.47 -19.09
CA LEU A 88 2.59 0.07 -18.80
C LEU A 88 3.77 -0.08 -17.83
N ARG A 89 4.82 0.72 -18.02
CA ARG A 89 6.00 0.73 -17.13
C ARG A 89 5.66 1.27 -15.74
N ALA A 90 4.96 2.41 -15.67
CA ALA A 90 4.55 3.05 -14.42
C ALA A 90 3.61 2.15 -13.62
N GLY A 91 2.59 1.58 -14.27
CA GLY A 91 1.67 0.64 -13.65
C GLY A 91 2.39 -0.60 -13.10
N ALA A 92 3.28 -1.20 -13.90
CA ALA A 92 4.08 -2.33 -13.44
C ALA A 92 4.97 -2.00 -12.22
N ALA A 93 5.58 -0.82 -12.20
CA ALA A 93 6.37 -0.36 -11.07
C ALA A 93 5.52 -0.17 -9.80
N LEU A 94 4.32 0.40 -9.92
CA LEU A 94 3.40 0.61 -8.79
C LEU A 94 2.94 -0.70 -8.13
N VAL A 95 2.69 -1.74 -8.92
CA VAL A 95 2.24 -3.04 -8.39
C VAL A 95 3.38 -4.04 -8.16
N GLY A 96 4.64 -3.64 -8.41
CA GLY A 96 5.79 -4.54 -8.33
C GLY A 96 5.77 -5.69 -9.35
N ALA A 97 5.08 -5.51 -10.47
CA ALA A 97 4.92 -6.55 -11.48
C ALA A 97 6.15 -6.64 -12.39
N ARG A 98 6.63 -7.86 -12.62
CA ARG A 98 7.69 -8.16 -13.59
C ARG A 98 7.18 -8.25 -15.04
N ARG A 99 5.86 -8.42 -15.19
CA ARG A 99 5.19 -8.67 -16.47
C ARG A 99 3.91 -7.84 -16.55
N GLY A 100 3.61 -7.31 -17.73
CA GLY A 100 2.38 -6.55 -17.96
C GLY A 100 2.01 -6.52 -19.44
N LEU A 101 0.74 -6.26 -19.72
CA LEU A 101 0.23 -6.07 -21.07
C LEU A 101 -0.78 -4.91 -21.07
N VAL A 102 -0.74 -4.08 -22.11
CA VAL A 102 -1.83 -3.15 -22.43
C VAL A 102 -2.28 -3.42 -23.86
N ALA A 103 -3.60 -3.46 -24.06
CA ALA A 103 -4.22 -3.51 -25.37
C ALA A 103 -5.13 -2.30 -25.54
N LEU A 104 -4.99 -1.60 -26.67
CA LEU A 104 -5.85 -0.49 -27.05
C LEU A 104 -6.65 -0.90 -28.29
N GLU A 105 -7.97 -0.88 -28.17
CA GLU A 105 -8.88 -1.01 -29.29
C GLU A 105 -9.73 0.26 -29.44
N PRO A 106 -9.55 1.03 -30.53
CA PRO A 106 -10.38 2.20 -30.81
C PRO A 106 -11.84 1.79 -31.09
N ALA A 107 -12.78 2.41 -30.39
CA ALA A 107 -14.22 2.09 -30.47
C ALA A 107 -14.84 2.42 -31.84
N ASP A 108 -14.23 3.33 -32.58
CA ASP A 108 -14.62 3.71 -33.94
C ASP A 108 -14.10 2.75 -35.02
N GLY A 109 -13.19 1.84 -34.66
CA GLY A 109 -12.49 0.96 -35.60
C GLY A 109 -11.54 1.68 -36.55
N LEU A 110 -11.27 2.97 -36.35
CA LEU A 110 -10.50 3.82 -37.28
C LEU A 110 -9.05 4.02 -36.85
N GLY A 111 -8.69 3.64 -35.63
CA GLY A 111 -7.33 3.77 -35.13
C GLY A 111 -6.54 2.46 -35.14
N PRO A 112 -5.21 2.53 -34.99
CA PRO A 112 -4.39 1.34 -34.87
C PRO A 112 -4.74 0.59 -33.57
N ARG A 113 -5.05 -0.70 -33.71
CA ARG A 113 -5.04 -1.61 -32.56
C ARG A 113 -3.59 -1.71 -32.07
N SER A 114 -3.37 -1.43 -30.79
CA SER A 114 -2.04 -1.53 -30.19
C SER A 114 -2.04 -2.60 -29.10
N THR A 115 -0.98 -3.39 -29.04
CA THR A 115 -0.73 -4.31 -27.93
C THR A 115 0.73 -4.22 -27.56
N LEU A 116 1.00 -3.82 -26.32
CA LEU A 116 2.36 -3.71 -25.80
C LEU A 116 2.52 -4.65 -24.61
N GLY A 117 3.65 -5.34 -24.59
CA GLY A 117 4.04 -6.24 -23.51
C GLY A 117 5.29 -5.74 -22.79
N LEU A 118 5.30 -5.89 -21.46
CA LEU A 118 6.46 -5.71 -20.61
C LEU A 118 6.84 -7.08 -20.05
N GLY A 119 8.09 -7.53 -20.28
CA GLY A 119 8.60 -8.78 -19.72
C GLY A 119 7.95 -10.07 -20.24
N LEU A 120 7.22 -10.01 -21.35
CA LEU A 120 6.50 -11.15 -21.95
C LEU A 120 7.31 -11.95 -22.98
N GLY A 121 8.58 -11.60 -23.18
CA GLY A 121 9.34 -12.06 -24.34
C GLY A 121 9.10 -11.14 -25.54
N ARG A 122 9.85 -11.39 -26.60
CA ARG A 122 9.70 -10.74 -27.89
C ARG A 122 8.73 -11.52 -28.74
#